data_AF-A0AAU9P9D5-F1
#
_entry.id   AF-A0AAU9P9D5-F1
#
_cell.length_a   1.000
_cell.length_b   1.000
_cell.length_c   1.000
_cell.angle_alpha   90.00
_cell.angle_beta   90.00
_cell.angle_gamma   90.00
#
_symmetry.space_group_name_H-M   'P 1'
#
loop_
_entity.id
_entity.type
_entity.pdbx_description
1 polymer ?
#
loop_
_entity_poly.entity_id
_entity_poly.type
_entity_poly.pdbx_seq_one_letter_code
_entity_poly.pdbx_strand_id
1 'polypeptide(L)'
;MTQKELKDRINPTRRGEGRDNCTAPIWDYFEIEWIKEEDRIERKWVECNYCLTLLVANANWNGTTSINKHFICCKLNPDNKLNEDDDKQQMLSFTKALNVSVSLPFSAVAAAVLCSEHLDFVRMVRVSVLNDALKSMYNAEKRGKRQVMIRPSSKVIIKFLMVMQKHGYIGEFEYVDDHRSGKIVVELNGRLNKCGVISPRFDVGVKEIEPWTARLLPSRQFGYIVLTTSAGIMDHEEARRKNVGGKVLGFFY
;
A
#
# COMPACT_ATOMS: atom_id res chain seq x y z
N MET A 1 -19.85 -15.49 -51.05
CA MET A 1 -19.34 -16.09 -49.80
C MET A 1 -20.28 -15.72 -48.69
N THR A 2 -20.92 -16.74 -48.12
CA THR A 2 -22.00 -16.63 -47.15
C THR A 2 -21.45 -16.27 -45.77
N GLN A 3 -22.30 -15.75 -44.87
CA GLN A 3 -21.95 -15.26 -43.52
C GLN A 3 -21.25 -16.29 -42.60
N LYS A 4 -21.05 -17.53 -43.06
CA LYS A 4 -20.31 -18.59 -42.38
C LYS A 4 -18.79 -18.50 -42.58
N GLU A 5 -18.31 -17.81 -43.61
CA GLU A 5 -16.86 -17.76 -43.98
C GLU A 5 -16.10 -16.55 -43.43
N LEU A 6 -16.78 -15.63 -42.72
CA LEU A 6 -16.11 -14.49 -42.07
C LEU A 6 -15.59 -14.83 -40.65
N LYS A 7 -16.00 -15.96 -40.07
CA LYS A 7 -15.61 -16.38 -38.71
C LYS A 7 -14.20 -16.96 -38.60
N ASP A 8 -13.54 -17.28 -39.73
CA ASP A 8 -12.24 -17.96 -39.74
C ASP A 8 -11.03 -17.05 -40.05
N ARG A 9 -11.19 -15.71 -40.05
CA ARG A 9 -10.10 -14.76 -40.39
C ARG A 9 -9.40 -14.07 -39.22
N ILE A 10 -9.74 -14.37 -37.97
CA ILE A 10 -9.02 -13.82 -36.81
C ILE A 10 -8.63 -14.95 -35.87
N ASN A 11 -7.69 -15.79 -36.32
CA ASN A 11 -6.89 -16.60 -35.41
C ASN A 11 -5.48 -16.77 -36.00
N PRO A 12 -4.45 -16.10 -35.45
CA PRO A 12 -3.08 -16.54 -35.62
C PRO A 12 -2.62 -17.24 -34.34
N THR A 13 -2.69 -18.57 -34.32
CA THR A 13 -1.83 -19.36 -33.43
C THR A 13 -0.48 -19.62 -34.08
N ARG A 14 0.58 -19.34 -33.30
CA ARG A 14 1.96 -19.90 -33.28
C ARG A 14 3.10 -19.16 -34.01
N ARG A 15 3.99 -18.61 -33.18
CA ARG A 15 5.41 -19.01 -32.97
C ARG A 15 5.93 -18.17 -31.79
N GLY A 16 6.59 -18.63 -30.75
CA GLY A 16 7.09 -19.93 -30.30
C GLY A 16 7.94 -19.67 -29.04
N GLU A 17 7.88 -20.61 -28.10
CA GLU A 17 8.90 -20.93 -27.09
C GLU A 17 9.28 -19.91 -25.99
N GLY A 18 8.94 -20.28 -24.75
CA GLY A 18 9.75 -19.98 -23.56
C GLY A 18 9.34 -18.78 -22.72
N ARG A 19 8.29 -18.94 -21.91
CA ARG A 19 8.26 -18.59 -20.46
C ARG A 19 6.85 -18.76 -19.88
N ASP A 20 6.74 -19.80 -19.06
CA ASP A 20 5.84 -20.06 -17.94
C ASP A 20 4.73 -19.02 -17.63
N ASN A 21 3.49 -19.49 -17.81
CA ASN A 21 2.26 -19.28 -17.04
C ASN A 21 1.91 -17.85 -16.54
N CYS A 22 0.77 -17.33 -17.05
CA CYS A 22 -0.27 -16.54 -16.36
C CYS A 22 -0.78 -15.30 -17.14
N THR A 23 -1.27 -15.45 -18.37
CA THR A 23 -2.24 -14.47 -18.92
C THR A 23 -3.18 -15.15 -19.91
N ALA A 24 -4.27 -15.74 -19.42
CA ALA A 24 -5.45 -15.87 -20.28
C ALA A 24 -5.92 -14.45 -20.67
N PRO A 25 -6.31 -14.19 -21.91
CA PRO A 25 -6.85 -12.89 -22.30
C PRO A 25 -8.10 -12.58 -21.46
N ILE A 26 -8.23 -11.34 -21.02
CA ILE A 26 -9.30 -10.86 -20.11
C ILE A 26 -10.71 -11.27 -20.57
N TRP A 27 -10.91 -11.43 -21.87
CA TRP A 27 -12.17 -11.78 -22.51
C TRP A 27 -12.66 -13.21 -22.27
N ASP A 28 -11.78 -14.12 -21.84
CA ASP A 28 -12.16 -15.51 -21.52
C ASP A 28 -13.02 -15.62 -20.25
N TYR A 29 -13.12 -14.53 -19.47
CA TYR A 29 -13.83 -14.47 -18.19
C TYR A 29 -15.22 -13.82 -18.29
N PHE A 30 -15.66 -13.48 -19.50
CA PHE A 30 -16.89 -12.75 -19.73
C PHE A 30 -17.71 -13.34 -20.87
N GLU A 31 -19.02 -13.47 -20.67
CA GLU A 31 -19.97 -13.77 -21.73
C GLU A 31 -20.49 -12.47 -22.36
N ILE A 32 -20.65 -12.47 -23.68
CA ILE A 32 -21.00 -11.28 -24.46
C ILE A 32 -22.38 -11.47 -25.06
N GLU A 33 -23.29 -10.57 -24.74
CA GLU A 33 -24.62 -10.50 -25.33
C GLU A 33 -24.84 -9.14 -26.02
N TRP A 34 -25.68 -9.15 -27.06
CA TRP A 34 -26.11 -7.93 -27.74
C TRP A 34 -27.59 -7.71 -27.46
N ILE A 35 -27.90 -6.64 -26.72
CA ILE A 35 -29.27 -6.32 -26.31
C ILE A 35 -29.73 -5.08 -27.07
N LYS A 36 -30.94 -5.17 -27.63
CA LYS A 36 -31.67 -4.02 -28.17
C LYS A 36 -32.40 -3.33 -27.05
N GLU A 37 -31.93 -2.16 -26.66
CA GLU A 37 -32.64 -1.32 -25.69
C GLU A 37 -33.80 -0.57 -26.35
N GLU A 38 -34.66 0.03 -25.51
CA GLU A 38 -35.88 0.74 -25.94
C GLU A 38 -35.62 1.86 -26.95
N ASP A 39 -34.41 2.43 -26.93
CA ASP A 39 -33.93 3.44 -27.89
C ASP A 39 -33.69 2.91 -29.31
N ARG A 40 -33.95 1.62 -29.58
CA ARG A 40 -33.62 0.89 -30.83
C ARG A 40 -32.12 0.83 -31.18
N ILE A 41 -31.25 1.20 -30.24
CA ILE A 41 -29.79 1.13 -30.40
C ILE A 41 -29.33 -0.21 -29.83
N GLU A 42 -28.66 -1.03 -30.65
CA GLU A 42 -28.00 -2.26 -30.19
C GLU A 42 -26.76 -1.89 -29.36
N ARG A 43 -26.73 -2.29 -28.09
CA ARG A 43 -25.57 -2.10 -27.21
C ARG A 43 -24.95 -3.46 -26.89
N LYS A 44 -23.62 -3.46 -26.77
CA LYS A 44 -22.87 -4.64 -26.36
C LYS A 44 -22.90 -4.72 -24.83
N TRP A 45 -23.46 -5.80 -24.33
CA TRP A 45 -23.50 -6.14 -22.92
C TRP A 45 -22.52 -7.27 -22.64
N VAL A 46 -21.94 -7.22 -21.45
CA VAL A 46 -20.93 -8.18 -21.02
C VAL A 46 -21.28 -8.64 -19.62
N GLU A 47 -21.50 -9.94 -19.44
CA GLU A 47 -21.75 -10.56 -18.15
C GLU A 47 -20.46 -11.19 -17.62
N CYS A 48 -20.16 -10.95 -16.34
CA CYS A 48 -19.02 -11.57 -15.69
C CYS A 48 -19.37 -12.96 -15.16
N ASN A 49 -18.58 -13.98 -15.53
CA ASN A 49 -18.82 -15.36 -15.11
C ASN A 49 -18.60 -15.61 -13.60
N TYR A 50 -18.00 -14.66 -12.87
CA TYR A 50 -17.76 -14.79 -11.43
C TYR A 50 -18.86 -14.15 -10.58
N CYS A 51 -19.20 -12.90 -10.86
CA CYS A 51 -20.14 -12.11 -10.04
C CYS A 51 -21.50 -11.88 -10.73
N LEU A 52 -21.73 -12.44 -11.93
CA LEU A 52 -22.98 -12.34 -12.72
C LEU A 52 -23.47 -10.90 -12.92
N THR A 53 -22.56 -9.93 -12.84
CA THR A 53 -22.89 -8.51 -13.03
C THR A 53 -22.90 -8.20 -14.51
N LEU A 54 -23.99 -7.59 -14.97
CA LEU A 54 -24.16 -7.14 -16.36
C LEU A 54 -23.58 -5.75 -16.55
N LEU A 55 -22.64 -5.60 -17.48
CA LEU A 55 -21.96 -4.35 -17.78
C LEU A 55 -22.28 -3.88 -19.20
N VAL A 56 -22.56 -2.58 -19.35
CA VAL A 56 -22.70 -1.93 -20.65
C VAL A 56 -21.33 -1.51 -21.16
N ALA A 57 -20.98 -1.97 -22.36
CA ALA A 57 -19.80 -1.48 -23.06
C ALA A 57 -20.10 -0.12 -23.70
N ASN A 58 -19.34 0.92 -23.34
CA ASN A 58 -19.46 2.23 -23.98
C ASN A 58 -18.92 2.17 -25.43
N ALA A 59 -19.77 2.53 -26.39
CA ALA A 59 -19.50 2.45 -27.83
C ALA A 59 -18.29 3.25 -28.30
N ASN A 60 -17.92 4.35 -27.60
CA ASN A 60 -16.82 5.22 -28.02
C ASN A 60 -15.42 4.75 -27.59
N TRP A 61 -15.32 3.76 -26.69
CA TRP A 61 -14.04 3.34 -26.07
C TRP A 61 -13.86 1.81 -26.08
N ASN A 62 -14.32 1.12 -27.14
CA ASN A 62 -14.26 -0.33 -27.29
C ASN A 62 -14.79 -1.13 -26.06
N GLY A 63 -15.56 -0.49 -25.17
CA GLY A 63 -16.04 -1.06 -23.91
C GLY A 63 -14.99 -1.44 -22.86
N THR A 64 -13.70 -1.18 -23.07
CA THR A 64 -12.64 -1.87 -22.28
C THR A 64 -12.40 -1.29 -20.89
N THR A 65 -12.71 -0.02 -20.62
CA THR A 65 -12.42 0.60 -19.33
C THR A 65 -13.34 0.13 -18.20
N SER A 66 -14.63 -0.07 -18.47
CA SER A 66 -15.57 -0.64 -17.49
C SER A 66 -15.24 -2.11 -17.21
N ILE A 67 -14.92 -2.88 -18.27
CA ILE A 67 -14.56 -4.29 -18.18
C ILE A 67 -13.23 -4.48 -17.42
N ASN A 68 -12.20 -3.69 -17.72
CA ASN A 68 -10.91 -3.76 -17.02
C ASN A 68 -11.05 -3.41 -15.52
N LYS A 69 -11.81 -2.35 -15.20
CA LYS A 69 -12.08 -1.97 -13.79
C LYS A 69 -12.84 -3.07 -13.05
N HIS A 70 -13.87 -3.62 -13.69
CA HIS A 70 -14.66 -4.68 -13.09
C HIS A 70 -13.85 -5.99 -12.94
N PHE A 71 -13.04 -6.37 -13.94
CA PHE A 71 -12.17 -7.55 -13.87
C PHE A 71 -11.19 -7.46 -12.70
N ILE A 72 -10.55 -6.30 -12.50
CA ILE A 72 -9.65 -6.07 -11.38
C ILE A 72 -10.41 -6.19 -10.04
N CYS A 73 -11.63 -5.64 -9.96
CA CYS A 73 -12.44 -5.66 -8.74
C CYS A 73 -12.98 -7.06 -8.42
N CYS A 74 -13.58 -7.76 -9.39
CA CYS A 74 -14.22 -9.06 -9.19
C CYS A 74 -13.18 -10.19 -9.00
N LYS A 75 -11.96 -10.08 -9.55
CA LYS A 75 -10.83 -10.99 -9.22
C LYS A 75 -10.36 -10.86 -7.75
N LEU A 76 -10.59 -9.71 -7.13
CA LEU A 76 -10.18 -9.45 -5.74
C LEU A 76 -11.27 -9.85 -4.71
N ASN A 77 -12.53 -10.08 -5.12
CA ASN A 77 -13.60 -10.54 -4.23
C ASN A 77 -14.76 -11.19 -5.03
N PRO A 78 -14.80 -12.53 -5.14
CA PRO A 78 -15.82 -13.23 -5.93
C PRO A 78 -17.23 -13.29 -5.29
N ASP A 79 -17.36 -13.06 -3.98
CA ASP A 79 -18.62 -13.31 -3.25
C ASP A 79 -19.41 -12.06 -2.81
N ASN A 80 -19.01 -10.86 -3.21
CA ASN A 80 -19.65 -9.64 -2.69
C ASN A 80 -20.95 -9.32 -3.45
N LYS A 81 -22.04 -10.02 -3.09
CA LYS A 81 -23.40 -9.59 -3.41
C LYS A 81 -23.66 -8.28 -2.63
N LEU A 82 -23.73 -7.17 -3.35
CA LEU A 82 -24.09 -5.86 -2.79
C LEU A 82 -25.52 -5.94 -2.24
N ASN A 83 -25.70 -5.73 -0.93
CA ASN A 83 -27.01 -5.51 -0.33
C ASN A 83 -27.42 -4.05 -0.59
N GLU A 84 -28.59 -3.85 -1.22
CA GLU A 84 -29.11 -2.55 -1.69
C GLU A 84 -29.57 -1.58 -0.56
N ASP A 85 -29.35 -1.92 0.71
CA ASP A 85 -30.00 -1.20 1.83
C ASP A 85 -29.13 -0.14 2.53
N ASP A 86 -27.81 -0.09 2.32
CA ASP A 86 -26.92 0.80 3.09
C ASP A 86 -26.73 2.22 2.52
N ASP A 87 -27.19 2.51 1.30
CA ASP A 87 -26.95 3.81 0.63
C ASP A 87 -27.86 4.95 1.11
N LYS A 88 -28.96 4.66 1.83
CA LYS A 88 -29.93 5.69 2.24
C LYS A 88 -29.52 6.46 3.51
N GLN A 89 -28.61 5.93 4.32
CA GLN A 89 -28.20 6.60 5.57
C GLN A 89 -27.07 7.62 5.39
N GLN A 90 -26.24 7.50 4.35
CA GLN A 90 -25.13 8.44 4.12
C GLN A 90 -25.53 9.74 3.40
N MET A 91 -26.69 9.76 2.73
CA MET A 91 -27.21 10.95 2.03
C MET A 91 -27.84 12.01 2.96
N LEU A 92 -28.26 11.63 4.16
CA LEU A 92 -28.99 12.53 5.09
C LEU A 92 -28.07 13.37 5.99
N SER A 93 -26.77 13.05 6.08
CA SER A 93 -25.81 13.80 6.90
C SER A 93 -25.14 14.97 6.17
N PHE A 94 -25.24 15.05 4.84
CA PHE A 94 -24.56 16.08 4.05
C PHE A 94 -25.40 17.32 3.72
N THR A 95 -26.72 17.27 3.81
CA THR A 95 -27.60 18.40 3.44
C THR A 95 -27.78 19.45 4.55
N LYS A 96 -27.20 19.26 5.74
CA LYS A 96 -27.35 20.23 6.86
C LYS A 96 -26.25 21.28 6.98
N ALA A 97 -25.24 21.27 6.11
CA ALA A 97 -24.18 22.26 6.11
C ALA A 97 -23.93 22.77 4.69
N LEU A 98 -24.67 23.80 4.28
CA LEU A 98 -24.27 24.89 3.36
C LEU A 98 -25.52 25.70 3.00
N ASN A 99 -25.90 26.63 3.88
CA ASN A 99 -26.78 27.74 3.54
C ASN A 99 -25.89 28.94 3.19
N VAL A 100 -25.48 29.07 1.93
CA VAL A 100 -25.08 30.36 1.33
C VAL A 100 -25.46 30.35 -0.14
N SER A 101 -26.39 31.24 -0.50
CA SER A 101 -26.83 31.56 -1.85
C SER A 101 -25.82 32.44 -2.58
N VAL A 102 -25.20 31.95 -3.65
CA VAL A 102 -24.72 32.82 -4.75
C VAL A 102 -24.83 32.08 -6.09
N SER A 103 -25.53 32.72 -7.01
CA SER A 103 -25.79 32.32 -8.39
C SER A 103 -24.61 32.64 -9.32
N LEU A 104 -23.93 31.65 -9.91
CA LEU A 104 -23.20 31.78 -11.19
C LEU A 104 -23.07 30.39 -11.91
N PRO A 105 -23.15 30.33 -13.26
CA PRO A 105 -23.19 29.07 -14.00
C PRO A 105 -21.82 28.60 -14.55
N PHE A 106 -21.72 27.27 -14.68
CA PHE A 106 -20.97 26.42 -15.62
C PHE A 106 -19.50 26.71 -16.00
N SER A 107 -18.69 25.65 -15.84
CA SER A 107 -17.35 25.40 -16.40
C SER A 107 -16.17 26.08 -15.69
N ALA A 108 -15.57 25.38 -14.71
CA ALA A 108 -14.10 25.29 -14.49
C ALA A 108 -13.66 24.77 -13.11
N VAL A 109 -14.56 24.52 -12.14
CA VAL A 109 -14.10 24.22 -10.76
C VAL A 109 -14.34 22.76 -10.30
N ALA A 110 -15.14 21.97 -11.01
CA ALA A 110 -15.52 20.62 -10.55
C ALA A 110 -14.60 19.46 -10.98
N ALA A 111 -13.71 19.64 -11.97
CA ALA A 111 -12.90 18.54 -12.50
C ALA A 111 -11.57 18.28 -11.74
N ALA A 112 -11.18 19.15 -10.81
CA ALA A 112 -9.87 19.06 -10.15
C ALA A 112 -9.92 18.62 -8.67
N VAL A 113 -11.11 18.42 -8.07
CA VAL A 113 -11.22 18.16 -6.62
C VAL A 113 -11.76 16.77 -6.26
N LEU A 114 -12.16 15.93 -7.23
CA LEU A 114 -12.73 14.60 -6.93
C LEU A 114 -11.94 13.41 -7.49
N CYS A 115 -10.61 13.55 -7.72
CA CYS A 115 -9.77 12.45 -8.19
C CYS A 115 -8.62 12.07 -7.23
N SER A 116 -8.82 12.23 -5.93
CA SER A 116 -7.97 11.60 -4.93
C SER A 116 -8.83 11.25 -3.72
N GLU A 117 -8.62 10.05 -3.19
CA GLU A 117 -9.31 9.47 -2.02
C GLU A 117 -10.58 8.65 -2.30
N HIS A 118 -10.50 7.72 -3.27
CA HIS A 118 -10.92 6.36 -2.96
C HIS A 118 -9.66 5.53 -2.68
N LEU A 119 -9.11 5.72 -1.48
CA LEU A 119 -8.16 4.77 -0.92
C LEU A 119 -9.01 3.62 -0.38
N ASP A 120 -9.09 2.54 -1.16
CA ASP A 120 -9.64 1.27 -0.72
C ASP A 120 -9.02 0.89 0.62
N PHE A 121 -9.80 1.05 1.69
CA PHE A 121 -9.43 0.72 3.06
C PHE A 121 -9.48 -0.80 3.23
N VAL A 122 -8.63 -1.53 2.50
CA VAL A 122 -8.34 -2.91 2.84
C VAL A 122 -7.76 -2.88 4.24
N ARG A 123 -8.50 -3.39 5.22
CA ARG A 123 -8.10 -3.47 6.63
C ARG A 123 -6.94 -4.47 6.76
N MET A 124 -5.76 -4.03 6.34
CA MET A 124 -4.51 -4.78 6.44
C MET A 124 -4.14 -4.89 7.92
N VAL A 125 -3.96 -6.13 8.39
CA VAL A 125 -3.54 -6.41 9.77
C VAL A 125 -2.11 -5.91 9.93
N ARG A 126 -1.85 -5.11 10.98
CA ARG A 126 -0.50 -4.63 11.29
C ARG A 126 0.34 -5.77 11.88
N VAL A 127 1.28 -6.29 11.11
CA VAL A 127 2.15 -7.40 11.53
C VAL A 127 3.35 -6.91 12.35
N SER A 128 3.96 -5.78 11.97
CA SER A 128 5.18 -5.29 12.63
C SER A 128 5.15 -3.79 12.89
N VAL A 129 4.82 -3.42 14.12
CA VAL A 129 4.73 -2.03 14.58
C VAL A 129 6.03 -1.24 14.42
N LEU A 130 7.19 -1.89 14.58
CA LEU A 130 8.50 -1.26 14.40
C LEU A 130 8.76 -0.90 12.93
N ASN A 131 8.31 -1.73 11.99
CA ASN A 131 8.50 -1.49 10.56
C ASN A 131 7.66 -0.29 10.11
N ASP A 132 6.41 -0.21 10.58
CA ASP A 132 5.51 0.89 10.29
C ASP A 132 6.07 2.22 10.86
N ALA A 133 6.64 2.17 12.06
CA ALA A 133 7.27 3.32 12.71
C ALA A 133 8.50 3.83 11.93
N LEU A 134 9.47 2.96 11.64
CA LEU A 134 10.68 3.35 10.91
C LEU A 134 10.38 3.78 9.47
N LYS A 135 9.43 3.13 8.78
CA LYS A 135 8.99 3.59 7.45
C LYS A 135 8.37 4.98 7.51
N SER A 136 7.54 5.26 8.52
CA SER A 136 6.93 6.59 8.70
C SER A 136 7.98 7.66 8.93
N MET A 137 9.01 7.35 9.73
CA MET A 137 10.16 8.24 9.96
C MET A 137 10.96 8.49 8.68
N TYR A 138 11.36 7.43 7.97
CA TYR A 138 12.11 7.54 6.72
C TYR A 138 11.36 8.37 5.66
N ASN A 139 10.06 8.13 5.51
CA ASN A 139 9.23 8.87 4.57
C ASN A 139 9.09 10.35 4.95
N ALA A 140 9.07 10.66 6.25
CA ALA A 140 8.98 12.03 6.73
C ALA A 140 10.30 12.79 6.58
N GLU A 141 11.45 12.15 6.88
CA GLU A 141 12.78 12.70 6.62
C GLU A 141 13.00 12.97 5.14
N LYS A 142 12.64 12.02 4.28
CA LYS A 142 12.71 12.19 2.82
C LYS A 142 11.84 13.34 2.32
N ARG A 143 10.75 13.67 3.03
CA ARG A 143 9.88 14.82 2.74
C ARG A 143 10.34 16.12 3.41
N GLY A 144 11.40 16.10 4.22
CA GLY A 144 11.90 17.27 4.95
C GLY A 144 10.99 17.73 6.08
N LYS A 145 10.20 16.83 6.68
CA LYS A 145 9.37 17.18 7.84
C LYS A 145 10.23 17.28 9.10
N ARG A 146 9.97 18.28 9.94
CA ARG A 146 10.68 18.49 11.22
C ARG A 146 10.25 17.53 12.33
N GLN A 147 9.04 16.99 12.26
CA GLN A 147 8.48 16.13 13.30
C GLN A 147 7.62 15.00 12.72
N VAL A 148 7.58 13.88 13.43
CA VAL A 148 6.79 12.70 13.09
C VAL A 148 6.01 12.21 14.30
N MET A 149 4.73 11.95 14.10
CA MET A 149 3.90 11.23 15.06
C MET A 149 3.83 9.76 14.68
N ILE A 150 4.24 8.88 15.59
CA ILE A 150 4.21 7.43 15.44
C ILE A 150 3.06 6.86 16.28
N ARG A 151 2.23 6.01 15.65
CA ARG A 151 1.16 5.26 16.29
C ARG A 151 1.10 3.85 15.68
N PRO A 152 1.12 2.76 16.47
CA PRO A 152 1.12 2.67 17.94
C PRO A 152 2.52 2.80 18.58
N SER A 153 2.56 3.14 19.87
CA SER A 153 3.80 3.11 20.67
C SER A 153 4.08 1.71 21.22
N SER A 154 5.36 1.34 21.33
CA SER A 154 5.80 0.07 21.90
C SER A 154 7.16 0.23 22.58
N LYS A 155 7.42 -0.53 23.65
CA LYS A 155 8.68 -0.48 24.41
C LYS A 155 9.91 -0.70 23.52
N VAL A 156 9.81 -1.58 22.51
CA VAL A 156 10.88 -1.84 21.54
C VAL A 156 11.18 -0.58 20.70
N ILE A 157 10.14 0.15 20.27
CA ILE A 157 10.31 1.39 19.49
C ILE A 157 11.00 2.44 20.34
N ILE A 158 10.56 2.64 21.59
CA ILE A 158 11.17 3.59 22.52
C ILE A 158 12.65 3.27 22.72
N LYS A 159 13.00 2.00 23.00
CA LYS A 159 14.41 1.59 23.17
C LYS A 159 15.22 1.75 21.88
N PHE A 160 14.63 1.50 20.71
CA PHE A 160 15.29 1.73 19.42
C PHE A 160 15.57 3.23 19.19
N LEU A 161 14.59 4.10 19.48
CA LEU A 161 14.75 5.54 19.39
C LEU A 161 15.81 6.06 20.38
N MET A 162 15.89 5.51 21.60
CA MET A 162 16.96 5.85 22.55
C MET A 162 18.36 5.56 21.97
N VAL A 163 18.54 4.44 21.24
CA VAL A 163 19.81 4.13 20.57
C VAL A 163 20.09 5.13 19.45
N MET A 164 19.09 5.48 18.63
CA MET A 164 19.25 6.50 17.58
C MET A 164 19.60 7.88 18.14
N GLN A 165 19.01 8.25 19.27
CA GLN A 165 19.26 9.51 19.96
C GLN A 165 20.68 9.56 20.53
N LYS A 166 21.15 8.44 21.10
CA LYS A 166 22.53 8.31 21.61
C LYS A 166 23.59 8.59 20.53
N HIS A 167 23.32 8.18 19.30
CA HIS A 167 24.20 8.42 18.14
C HIS A 167 23.90 9.75 17.43
N GLY A 168 22.92 10.54 17.88
CA GLY A 168 22.64 11.88 17.35
C GLY A 168 21.93 11.92 15.99
N TYR A 169 21.27 10.83 15.57
CA TYR A 169 20.50 10.81 14.32
C TYR A 169 19.14 11.49 14.44
N ILE A 170 18.51 11.39 15.62
CA ILE A 170 17.23 12.02 15.95
C ILE A 170 17.42 13.07 17.04
N GLY A 171 16.49 14.01 17.13
CA GLY A 171 16.41 14.99 18.20
C GLY A 171 15.76 14.43 19.46
N GLU A 172 14.97 15.26 20.13
CA GLU A 172 14.18 14.82 21.27
C GLU A 172 12.94 14.05 20.80
N PHE A 173 12.44 13.16 21.66
CA PHE A 173 11.19 12.46 21.42
C PHE A 173 10.35 12.45 22.69
N GLU A 174 9.05 12.63 22.51
CA GLU A 174 8.08 12.69 23.60
C GLU A 174 7.11 11.52 23.50
N TYR A 175 6.84 10.89 24.63
CA TYR A 175 5.81 9.86 24.74
C TYR A 175 4.52 10.49 25.26
N VAL A 176 3.48 10.44 24.44
CA VAL A 176 2.14 10.93 24.78
C VAL A 176 1.23 9.74 25.07
N ASP A 177 0.64 9.70 26.26
CA ASP A 177 -0.29 8.63 26.64
C ASP A 177 -1.73 8.96 26.23
N ASP A 178 -2.31 8.08 25.41
CA ASP A 178 -3.70 8.14 24.94
C ASP A 178 -4.61 7.19 25.75
N HIS A 179 -4.11 6.53 26.81
CA HIS A 179 -4.76 5.40 27.51
C HIS A 179 -5.13 4.20 26.63
N ARG A 180 -4.64 4.16 25.38
CA ARG A 180 -4.80 3.03 24.45
C ARG A 180 -3.47 2.36 24.16
N SER A 181 -2.70 2.91 23.22
CA SER A 181 -1.40 2.36 22.79
C SER A 181 -0.31 3.43 22.73
N GLY A 182 -0.59 4.62 23.29
CA GLY A 182 0.26 5.80 23.22
C GLY A 182 0.57 6.29 21.80
N LYS A 183 1.22 7.45 21.75
CA LYS A 183 1.82 8.05 20.56
C LYS A 183 3.24 8.48 20.92
N ILE A 184 4.12 8.48 19.92
CA ILE A 184 5.47 9.05 20.09
C ILE A 184 5.60 10.19 19.09
N VAL A 185 5.97 11.37 19.56
CA VAL A 185 6.36 12.49 18.71
C VAL A 185 7.88 12.52 18.67
N VAL A 186 8.46 12.43 17.47
CA VAL A 186 9.91 12.43 17.27
C VAL A 186 10.30 13.68 16.49
N GLU A 187 11.30 14.40 16.98
CA GLU A 187 11.95 15.49 16.25
C GLU A 187 13.04 14.95 15.32
N LEU A 188 13.00 15.43 14.08
CA LEU A 188 13.87 15.02 13.00
C LEU A 188 14.90 16.11 12.70
N ASN A 189 16.17 15.72 12.65
CA ASN A 189 17.31 16.63 12.44
C ASN A 189 17.77 16.70 10.98
N GLY A 190 17.23 15.87 10.08
CA GLY A 190 17.68 15.82 8.68
C GLY A 190 18.98 15.04 8.45
N ARG A 191 19.49 14.34 9.48
CA ARG A 191 20.73 13.53 9.40
C ARG A 191 20.49 12.08 8.98
N LEU A 192 19.25 11.61 9.04
CA LEU A 192 18.89 10.23 8.80
C LEU A 192 18.76 9.98 7.29
N ASN A 193 19.63 9.14 6.73
CA ASN A 193 19.53 8.77 5.32
C ASN A 193 18.52 7.65 5.11
N LYS A 194 18.63 6.56 5.90
CA LYS A 194 17.75 5.40 5.83
C LYS A 194 17.66 4.72 7.17
N CYS A 195 16.43 4.37 7.56
CA CYS A 195 16.18 3.43 8.65
C CYS A 195 15.32 2.28 8.14
N GLY A 196 15.53 1.09 8.70
CA GLY A 196 14.83 -0.11 8.28
C GLY A 196 14.85 -1.20 9.34
N VAL A 197 13.79 -2.00 9.33
CA VAL A 197 13.68 -3.24 10.12
C VAL A 197 14.05 -4.42 9.24
N ILE A 198 14.76 -5.39 9.81
CA ILE A 198 15.04 -6.66 9.14
C ILE A 198 13.96 -7.65 9.54
N SER A 199 13.34 -8.28 8.54
CA SER A 199 12.31 -9.28 8.73
C SER A 199 12.63 -10.50 7.85
N PRO A 200 12.67 -11.73 8.40
CA PRO A 200 12.51 -12.09 9.82
C PRO A 200 13.69 -11.65 10.70
N ARG A 201 13.55 -11.74 12.03
CA ARG A 201 14.62 -11.41 12.98
C ARG A 201 15.61 -12.57 13.08
N PHE A 202 16.71 -12.47 12.34
CA PHE A 202 17.77 -13.48 12.32
C PHE A 202 18.59 -13.48 13.61
N ASP A 203 18.96 -14.67 14.05
CA ASP A 203 19.96 -14.88 15.09
C ASP A 203 21.35 -14.57 14.55
N VAL A 204 22.15 -13.87 15.35
CA VAL A 204 23.49 -13.40 15.00
C VAL A 204 24.44 -13.66 16.16
N GLY A 205 25.41 -14.54 15.92
CA GLY A 205 26.53 -14.77 16.83
C GLY A 205 27.54 -13.63 16.78
N VAL A 206 28.44 -13.56 17.78
CA VAL A 206 29.47 -12.50 17.86
C VAL A 206 30.35 -12.45 16.61
N LYS A 207 30.71 -13.62 16.06
CA LYS A 207 31.52 -13.74 14.83
C LYS A 207 30.75 -13.32 13.56
N GLU A 208 29.43 -13.38 13.60
CA GLU A 208 28.57 -13.08 12.46
C GLU A 208 28.23 -11.59 12.38
N ILE A 209 28.57 -10.78 13.38
CA ILE A 209 28.32 -9.33 13.36
C ILE A 209 29.04 -8.68 12.16
N GLU A 210 30.30 -9.02 11.90
CA GLU A 210 31.11 -8.55 10.76
C GLU A 210 30.42 -8.68 9.39
N PRO A 211 30.00 -9.89 8.97
CA PRO A 211 29.35 -10.06 7.68
C PRO A 211 28.00 -9.36 7.61
N TRP A 212 27.27 -9.23 8.73
CA TRP A 212 26.04 -8.45 8.76
C TRP A 212 26.29 -6.95 8.58
N THR A 213 27.33 -6.40 9.22
CA THR A 213 27.77 -5.01 9.01
C THR A 213 28.10 -4.74 7.55
N ALA A 214 28.87 -5.64 6.91
CA ALA A 214 29.27 -5.48 5.51
C ALA A 214 28.09 -5.56 4.52
N ARG A 215 27.01 -6.26 4.85
CA ARG A 215 25.81 -6.40 3.99
C ARG A 215 24.84 -5.23 4.13
N LEU A 216 24.69 -4.69 5.33
CA LEU A 216 23.64 -3.73 5.66
C LEU A 216 24.10 -2.28 5.62
N LEU A 217 25.35 -2.03 6.06
CA LEU A 217 25.87 -0.67 6.14
C LEU A 217 26.61 -0.29 4.85
N PRO A 218 26.52 0.98 4.43
CA PRO A 218 27.22 1.45 3.24
C PRO A 218 28.74 1.54 3.43
N SER A 219 29.20 1.75 4.66
CA SER A 219 30.62 1.84 5.02
C SER A 219 30.85 1.31 6.43
N ARG A 220 32.09 0.92 6.76
CA ARG A 220 32.47 0.43 8.10
C ARG A 220 32.44 1.54 9.17
N GLN A 221 32.58 2.80 8.76
CA GLN A 221 32.60 3.95 9.66
C GLN A 221 31.22 4.61 9.83
N PHE A 222 30.22 4.15 9.08
CA PHE A 222 28.95 4.86 8.97
C PHE A 222 27.74 3.93 9.11
N GLY A 223 26.88 4.28 10.05
CA GLY A 223 25.66 3.55 10.35
C GLY A 223 25.80 2.57 11.50
N TYR A 224 24.65 2.15 12.01
CA TYR A 224 24.57 1.25 13.14
C TYR A 224 23.52 0.17 12.89
N ILE A 225 23.87 -1.05 13.28
CA ILE A 225 22.94 -2.16 13.39
C ILE A 225 22.50 -2.26 14.85
N VAL A 226 21.20 -2.43 15.06
CA VAL A 226 20.59 -2.60 16.38
C VAL A 226 20.23 -4.07 16.58
N LEU A 227 20.70 -4.62 17.70
CA LEU A 227 20.53 -6.00 18.10
C LEU A 227 19.71 -6.09 19.39
N THR A 228 18.88 -7.11 19.51
CA THR A 228 18.30 -7.54 20.79
C THR A 228 19.19 -8.60 21.38
N THR A 229 19.84 -8.29 22.50
CA THR A 229 20.69 -9.21 23.24
C THR A 229 20.04 -9.55 24.59
N SER A 230 20.60 -10.51 25.32
CA SER A 230 20.17 -10.80 26.70
C SER A 230 20.30 -9.61 27.65
N ALA A 231 21.26 -8.72 27.40
CA ALA A 231 21.50 -7.50 28.16
C ALA A 231 20.64 -6.30 27.68
N GLY A 232 19.72 -6.52 26.73
CA GLY A 232 18.83 -5.51 26.19
C GLY A 232 19.11 -5.15 24.72
N ILE A 233 18.43 -4.10 24.26
CA ILE A 233 18.58 -3.57 22.90
C ILE A 233 19.79 -2.62 22.87
N MET A 234 20.76 -2.91 22.01
CA MET A 234 21.99 -2.14 21.88
C MET A 234 22.50 -2.15 20.44
N ASP A 235 23.47 -1.29 20.15
CA ASP A 235 24.19 -1.25 18.88
C ASP A 235 25.20 -2.40 18.77
N HIS A 236 25.59 -2.70 17.53
CA HIS A 236 26.53 -3.76 17.22
C HIS A 236 27.96 -3.52 17.75
N GLU A 237 28.38 -2.27 17.99
CA GLU A 237 29.69 -1.99 18.58
C GLU A 237 29.69 -2.29 20.08
N GLU A 238 28.63 -1.92 20.79
CA GLU A 238 28.42 -2.31 22.18
C GLU A 238 28.29 -3.83 22.36
N ALA A 239 27.55 -4.48 21.46
CA ALA A 239 27.41 -5.94 21.48
C ALA A 239 28.77 -6.64 21.35
N ARG A 240 29.66 -6.10 20.50
CA ARG A 240 31.04 -6.59 20.35
C ARG A 240 31.88 -6.34 21.59
N ARG A 241 31.81 -5.13 22.18
CA ARG A 241 32.53 -4.80 23.42
C ARG A 241 32.15 -5.72 24.57
N LYS A 242 30.87 -6.11 24.65
CA LYS A 242 30.33 -7.02 25.66
C LYS A 242 30.46 -8.50 25.28
N ASN A 243 30.97 -8.82 24.08
CA ASN A 243 31.03 -10.18 23.53
C ASN A 243 29.69 -10.93 23.59
N VAL A 244 28.58 -10.25 23.29
CA VAL A 244 27.24 -10.83 23.27
C VAL A 244 26.65 -10.83 21.87
N GLY A 245 26.05 -11.96 21.48
CA GLY A 245 25.22 -12.08 20.29
C GLY A 245 23.76 -11.77 20.59
N GLY A 246 22.90 -11.93 19.59
CA GLY A 246 21.48 -11.69 19.75
C GLY A 246 20.70 -11.85 18.46
N LYS A 247 19.56 -11.18 18.38
CA LYS A 247 18.73 -11.12 17.16
C LYS A 247 18.81 -9.74 16.54
N VAL A 248 18.90 -9.66 15.21
CA VAL A 248 18.89 -8.37 14.52
C VAL A 248 17.49 -7.79 14.51
N LEU A 249 17.38 -6.52 14.90
CA LEU A 249 16.14 -5.75 14.79
C LEU A 249 16.11 -4.95 13.51
N GLY A 250 17.14 -4.14 13.28
CA GLY A 250 17.14 -3.15 12.22
C GLY A 250 18.47 -2.44 12.12
N PHE A 251 18.52 -1.50 11.19
CA PHE A 251 19.68 -0.67 10.95
C PHE A 251 19.23 0.77 10.70
N PHE A 252 20.14 1.70 10.95
CA PHE A 252 19.98 3.09 10.57
C PHE A 252 21.33 3.69 10.18
N TYR A 253 21.29 4.60 9.22
CA TYR A 253 22.41 5.39 8.75
C TYR A 253 21.89 6.64 8.02
#